data_AF-A0A258JQN2-F1
#
_entry.id   AF-A0A258JQN2-F1
#
_cell.length_a   1.000
_cell.length_b   1.000
_cell.length_c   1.000
_cell.angle_alpha   90.00
_cell.angle_beta   90.00
_cell.angle_gamma   90.00
#
_symmetry.space_group_name_H-M   'P 1'
#
loop_
_entity.id
_entity.type
_entity.pdbx_description
1 polymer ?
#
loop_
_entity_poly.entity_id
_entity_poly.type
_entity_poly.pdbx_seq_one_letter_code
_entity_poly.pdbx_strand_id
1 'polypeptide(L)' 'AACAVAVAAIRTGRADRRVRVTLPGGDLTIFWREADGHVLMTGPVAHEFTGHLTPDMLADAA' A
#
# COMPACT_ATOMS: atom_id res chain seq x y z
N ALA A 1 -5.65 -1.70 1.19
CA ALA A 1 -6.78 -1.55 0.23
C ALA A 1 -6.35 -1.68 -1.23
N ALA A 2 -5.34 -0.91 -1.70
CA ALA A 2 -4.94 -0.88 -3.12
C ALA A 2 -4.65 -2.27 -3.74
N CYS A 3 -3.88 -3.13 -3.06
CA CYS A 3 -3.59 -4.49 -3.54
C CYS A 3 -4.85 -5.34 -3.77
N ALA A 4 -5.79 -5.32 -2.81
CA ALA A 4 -7.01 -6.11 -2.90
C ALA A 4 -7.92 -5.64 -4.04
N VAL A 5 -8.05 -4.32 -4.22
CA VAL A 5 -8.82 -3.73 -5.33
C VAL A 5 -8.21 -4.10 -6.68
N ALA A 6 -6.89 -3.99 -6.82
CA ALA A 6 -6.19 -4.38 -8.04
C ALA A 6 -6.41 -5.87 -8.38
N VAL A 7 -6.25 -6.77 -7.39
CA VAL A 7 -6.52 -8.20 -7.60
C VAL A 7 -7.98 -8.47 -7.97
N ALA A 8 -8.94 -7.79 -7.34
CA ALA A 8 -10.35 -7.92 -7.70
C ALA A 8 -10.63 -7.46 -9.14
N ALA A 9 -10.06 -6.33 -9.57
CA ALA A 9 -10.18 -5.85 -10.95
C ALA A 9 -9.58 -6.84 -11.96
N ILE A 10 -8.40 -7.39 -11.65
CA ILE A 10 -7.73 -8.39 -12.49
C ILE A 10 -8.56 -9.67 -12.60
N ARG A 11 -9.02 -10.23 -11.47
CA ARG A 11 -9.81 -11.47 -11.44
C ARG A 11 -11.14 -11.34 -12.17
N THR A 12 -11.66 -10.11 -12.29
CA THR A 12 -12.92 -9.84 -12.96
C THR A 12 -12.73 -9.30 -14.39
N GLY A 13 -11.52 -9.38 -14.94
CA GLY A 13 -11.20 -9.00 -16.32
C GLY A 13 -11.30 -7.50 -16.61
N ARG A 14 -11.24 -6.65 -15.58
CA ARG A 14 -11.38 -5.18 -15.68
C ARG A 14 -10.04 -4.43 -15.69
N ALA A 15 -8.95 -5.11 -15.40
CA ALA A 15 -7.60 -4.54 -15.41
C ALA A 15 -6.55 -5.62 -15.72
N ASP A 16 -5.43 -5.18 -16.28
CA ASP A 16 -4.26 -6.03 -16.47
C ASP A 16 -3.55 -6.32 -15.14
N ARG A 17 -2.71 -7.35 -15.15
CA ARG A 17 -1.96 -7.80 -13.97
C ARG A 17 -1.00 -6.75 -13.40
N ARG A 18 -0.65 -5.73 -14.19
CA ARG A 18 0.08 -4.54 -13.77
C ARG A 18 -0.82 -3.33 -13.94
N VAL A 19 -1.21 -2.70 -12.83
CA VAL A 19 -2.19 -1.62 -12.82
C VAL A 19 -1.76 -0.48 -11.90
N ARG A 20 -2.13 0.75 -12.28
CA ARG A 20 -2.02 1.93 -11.41
C ARG A 20 -3.32 2.12 -10.63
N VAL A 21 -3.21 2.25 -9.33
CA VAL A 21 -4.32 2.58 -8.44
C VAL A 21 -4.12 4.01 -7.96
N THR A 22 -5.02 4.90 -8.35
CA THR A 22 -5.04 6.31 -7.92
C THR A 22 -5.85 6.44 -6.64
N LEU A 23 -5.22 6.98 -5.59
CA LEU A 23 -5.83 7.27 -4.30
C LEU A 23 -5.72 8.78 -4.00
N PRO A 24 -6.47 9.32 -3.03
CA PRO A 24 -6.34 10.74 -2.66
C PRO A 24 -4.91 11.18 -2.31
N GLY A 25 -4.08 10.28 -1.76
CA GLY A 25 -2.68 10.54 -1.43
C GLY A 25 -1.67 10.31 -2.56
N GLY A 26 -2.14 9.94 -3.76
CA GLY A 26 -1.29 9.69 -4.93
C GLY A 26 -1.43 8.29 -5.51
N ASP A 27 -0.54 7.99 -6.45
CA ASP A 27 -0.59 6.77 -7.24
C ASP A 27 0.27 5.65 -6.66
N LEU A 28 -0.29 4.43 -6.67
CA LEU A 28 0.44 3.20 -6.40
C LEU A 28 0.44 2.31 -7.64
N THR A 29 1.57 1.67 -7.92
CA THR A 29 1.66 0.62 -8.94
C THR A 29 1.51 -0.74 -8.27
N ILE A 30 0.55 -1.53 -8.73
CA ILE A 30 0.36 -2.91 -8.28
C ILE A 30 0.72 -3.86 -9.42
N PHE A 31 1.52 -4.88 -9.12
CA PHE A 31 1.82 -5.98 -10.04
C PHE A 31 1.52 -7.31 -9.36
N TRP A 32 0.52 -8.03 -9.86
CA TRP A 32 0.24 -9.41 -9.45
C TRP A 32 1.05 -10.34 -10.34
N ARG A 33 2.14 -10.91 -9.82
CA ARG A 33 3.06 -11.73 -10.59
C ARG A 33 2.50 -13.14 -10.81
N GLU A 34 2.62 -13.65 -12.03
CA GLU A 34 2.10 -14.99 -12.39
C GLU A 34 2.96 -16.11 -11.86
N ALA A 35 4.28 -15.93 -11.85
CA ALA A 35 5.24 -16.98 -11.51
C ALA A 35 5.07 -17.54 -10.09
N ASP A 36 4.62 -16.72 -9.14
CA ASP A 36 4.51 -17.07 -7.73
C ASP A 36 3.22 -16.60 -7.05
N GLY A 37 2.33 -15.93 -7.79
CA GLY A 37 1.08 -15.39 -7.26
C GLY A 37 1.26 -14.21 -6.28
N HIS A 38 2.48 -13.68 -6.09
CA HIS A 38 2.71 -12.56 -5.17
C HIS A 38 2.20 -11.23 -5.73
N VAL A 39 1.67 -10.39 -4.85
CA VAL A 39 1.23 -9.03 -5.16
C VAL A 39 2.31 -8.05 -4.72
N LEU A 40 2.95 -7.40 -5.68
CA LEU A 40 3.96 -6.38 -5.46
C LEU A 40 3.31 -5.00 -5.52
N MET A 41 3.64 -4.15 -4.56
CA MET A 41 3.16 -2.77 -4.46
C MET A 41 4.37 -1.83 -4.49
N THR A 42 4.35 -0.85 -5.40
CA THR A 42 5.38 0.18 -5.52
C THR A 42 4.73 1.54 -5.44
N GLY A 43 5.27 2.39 -4.58
CA GLY A 43 4.83 3.76 -4.39
C GLY A 43 5.88 4.59 -3.67
N PRO A 44 5.71 5.92 -3.67
CA PRO A 44 6.60 6.80 -2.93
C PRO A 44 6.42 6.62 -1.42
N VAL A 45 7.49 6.89 -0.69
CA VAL A 45 7.48 7.04 0.77
C VAL A 45 8.23 8.32 1.12
N ALA A 46 7.83 8.97 2.22
CA ALA A 46 8.49 10.16 2.71
C ALA A 46 8.83 9.98 4.19
N HIS A 47 10.02 10.42 4.57
CA HIS A 47 10.41 10.55 5.97
C HIS A 47 10.07 11.97 6.41
N GLU A 48 9.14 12.10 7.35
CA GLU A 48 8.71 13.42 7.84
C GLU A 48 9.65 13.92 8.95
N PHE A 49 9.80 13.15 10.03
CA PHE A 49 10.70 13.47 11.13
C PHE A 49 11.13 12.21 11.90
N THR A 50 12.08 12.39 12.82
CA THR A 50 12.48 11.39 13.82
C THR A 50 12.43 12.01 15.22
N GLY A 51 11.97 11.24 16.22
CA GLY A 51 11.91 11.67 17.62
C GLY A 51 11.94 10.49 18.58
N HIS A 52 11.99 10.79 19.89
CA HIS A 52 11.96 9.79 20.96
C HIS A 52 10.76 10.06 21.87
N LEU A 53 10.03 9.00 22.23
CA LEU A 53 8.96 9.05 23.22
C LEU A 53 9.52 8.64 24.59
N THR A 54 9.25 9.42 25.63
CA THR A 54 9.55 9.03 27.01
C THR A 54 8.35 8.30 27.63
N PRO A 55 8.56 7.46 28.67
CA PRO A 55 7.46 6.79 29.36
C PRO A 55 6.38 7.75 29.89
N ASP A 56 6.78 8.92 30.39
CA ASP A 56 5.86 9.94 30.91
C ASP A 56 4.90 10.47 29.82
N MET A 57 5.33 10.48 28.54
CA MET A 57 4.49 10.91 27.41
C MET A 57 3.38 9.90 27.06
N LEU A 58 3.43 8.69 27.61
CA LEU A 58 2.45 7.62 27.37
C LEU A 58 1.56 7.33 28.60
N ALA A 59 1.73 8.07 29.70
CA ALA A 59 1.11 7.77 31.00
C ALA A 59 -0.43 7.77 30.98
N ASP A 60 -1.05 8.56 30.11
CA ASP A 60 -2.52 8.69 30.01
C ASP A 60 -3.16 7.73 28.99
N ALA A 61 -2.37 6.87 28.33
CA ALA A 61 -2.86 5.94 27.30
C ALA A 61 -3.31 4.57 27.86
N ALA A 62 -3.19 4.35 29.18
CA ALA A 62 -3.56 3.12 29.89
C ALA A 62 -4.89 3.29 30.63
#